data_AF-A0A348WFW7-F1
#
_entry.id   AF-A0A348WFW7-F1
#
_cell.length_a   1.000
_cell.length_b   1.000
_cell.length_c   1.000
_cell.angle_alpha   90.00
_cell.angle_beta   90.00
_cell.angle_gamma   90.00
#
_symmetry.space_group_name_H-M   'P 1'
#
loop_
_entity.id
_entity.type
_entity.pdbx_description
1 polymer ?
#
loop_
_entity_poly.entity_id
_entity_poly.type
_entity_poly.pdbx_seq_one_letter_code
_entity_poly.pdbx_strand_id
1 'polypeptide(L)'
;LRPLGLQLAERLAEALGGAEAIEGYGKASVVGEGGELEHGALWHAPGGYAMREVLGGAKAIVPSSKKLGGPGVRIDVPITHIDASYVRSHFDSMELGLNDAPRADEMLVALVMTTGPRIHARAGGLAVSEIKGEDGLR
;
A
#
# COMPACT_ATOMS: atom_id res chain seq x y z
N LEU A 1 -3.55 3.07 15.97
CA LEU A 1 -3.62 2.41 14.65
C LEU A 1 -2.50 1.38 14.39
N ARG A 2 -1.33 1.41 15.06
CA ARG A 2 -0.23 0.43 14.78
C ARG A 2 -0.65 -1.05 14.90
N PRO A 3 -1.38 -1.50 15.95
CA PRO A 3 -1.82 -2.90 16.03
C PRO A 3 -2.68 -3.33 14.84
N LEU A 4 -3.54 -2.44 14.35
CA LEU A 4 -4.36 -2.69 13.16
C LEU A 4 -3.48 -2.81 11.89
N GLY A 5 -2.48 -1.95 11.73
CA GLY A 5 -1.54 -2.02 10.61
C GLY A 5 -0.83 -3.37 10.54
N LEU A 6 -0.32 -3.87 11.68
CA LEU A 6 0.35 -5.18 11.76
C LEU A 6 -0.62 -6.31 11.43
N GLN A 7 -1.79 -6.33 12.06
CA GLN A 7 -2.81 -7.34 11.81
C GLN A 7 -3.22 -7.41 10.33
N LEU A 8 -3.41 -6.27 9.67
CA LEU A 8 -3.77 -6.24 8.25
C LEU A 8 -2.61 -6.69 7.35
N ALA A 9 -1.37 -6.27 7.65
CA ALA A 9 -0.19 -6.65 6.89
C ALA A 9 0.11 -8.16 6.98
N GLU A 10 0.04 -8.74 8.18
CA GLU A 10 0.24 -10.18 8.42
C GLU A 10 -0.80 -11.00 7.67
N ARG A 11 -2.08 -10.66 7.81
CA ARG A 11 -3.18 -11.36 7.10
C ARG A 11 -3.04 -11.28 5.58
N LEU A 12 -2.60 -10.13 5.07
CA LEU A 12 -2.43 -9.93 3.63
C LEU A 12 -1.24 -10.71 3.08
N ALA A 13 -0.10 -10.70 3.78
CA ALA A 13 1.06 -11.49 3.42
C ALA A 13 0.74 -12.99 3.45
N GLU A 14 0.06 -13.48 4.51
CA GLU A 14 -0.39 -14.87 4.61
C GLU A 14 -1.31 -15.26 3.44
N ALA A 15 -2.28 -14.40 3.11
CA ALA A 15 -3.22 -14.64 2.01
C ALA A 15 -2.54 -14.73 0.63
N LEU A 16 -1.37 -14.12 0.46
CA LEU A 16 -0.59 -14.13 -0.77
C LEU A 16 0.54 -15.18 -0.77
N GLY A 17 0.60 -16.07 0.23
CA GLY A 17 1.56 -17.16 0.28
C GLY A 17 2.81 -16.88 1.14
N GLY A 18 2.78 -15.84 1.96
CA GLY A 18 3.86 -15.45 2.88
C GLY A 18 4.61 -14.19 2.45
N ALA A 19 5.42 -13.65 3.37
CA ALA A 19 6.17 -12.41 3.15
C ALA A 19 7.13 -12.47 1.95
N GLU A 20 7.76 -13.62 1.71
CA GLU A 20 8.70 -13.87 0.61
C GLU A 20 8.04 -13.82 -0.79
N ALA A 21 6.71 -13.94 -0.86
CA ALA A 21 5.97 -13.86 -2.12
C ALA A 21 5.65 -12.42 -2.54
N ILE A 22 5.90 -11.43 -1.69
CA ILE A 22 5.50 -10.03 -1.92
C ILE A 22 6.61 -9.27 -2.65
N GLU A 23 6.27 -8.66 -3.78
CA GLU A 23 7.18 -7.81 -4.57
C GLU A 23 6.76 -6.33 -4.57
N GLY A 24 5.47 -6.03 -4.39
CA GLY A 24 4.96 -4.65 -4.36
C GLY A 24 3.99 -4.38 -3.22
N TYR A 25 3.85 -3.11 -2.84
CA TYR A 25 2.86 -2.68 -1.85
C TYR A 25 2.26 -1.29 -2.11
N GLY A 26 1.20 -0.97 -1.38
CA GLY A 26 0.57 0.35 -1.33
C GLY A 26 -0.32 0.50 -0.09
N LYS A 27 -0.71 1.73 0.25
CA LYS A 27 -1.67 1.98 1.34
C LYS A 27 -2.62 3.12 0.99
N ALA A 28 -3.81 3.10 1.57
CA ALA A 28 -4.75 4.20 1.41
C ALA A 28 -5.60 4.45 2.65
N SER A 29 -6.19 5.63 2.71
CA SER A 29 -7.23 5.97 3.68
C SER A 29 -8.34 6.79 3.05
N VAL A 30 -9.57 6.55 3.51
CA VAL A 30 -10.75 7.35 3.17
C VAL A 30 -11.39 7.78 4.48
N VAL A 31 -11.50 9.09 4.68
CA VAL A 31 -12.16 9.67 5.85
C VAL A 31 -13.60 10.03 5.46
N GLY A 32 -14.55 9.67 6.33
CA GLY A 32 -15.95 10.08 6.20
C GLY A 32 -16.13 11.60 6.24
N GLU A 33 -17.27 12.07 5.76
CA GLU A 33 -17.57 13.50 5.59
C GLU A 33 -17.63 14.30 6.90
N GLY A 34 -17.80 13.63 8.05
CA GLY A 34 -17.75 14.25 9.38
C GLY A 34 -16.32 14.48 9.91
N GLY A 35 -15.30 14.00 9.19
CA GLY A 35 -13.88 14.18 9.55
C GLY A 35 -13.14 15.17 8.66
N GLU A 36 -11.80 15.10 8.71
CA GLU A 36 -10.90 15.90 7.87
C GLU A 36 -9.79 15.04 7.26
N LEU A 37 -9.14 15.55 6.21
CA LEU A 37 -8.11 14.80 5.48
C LEU A 37 -6.92 14.39 6.36
N GLU A 38 -6.65 15.16 7.42
CA GLU A 38 -5.56 14.89 8.38
C GLU A 38 -5.82 13.63 9.23
N HIS A 39 -7.08 13.29 9.51
CA HIS A 39 -7.41 11.99 10.12
C HIS A 39 -6.87 10.83 9.26
N GLY A 40 -6.97 10.96 7.93
CA GLY A 40 -6.42 10.00 6.99
C GLY A 40 -4.89 9.93 6.98
N ALA A 41 -4.22 11.03 7.33
CA ALA A 41 -2.76 11.08 7.43
C ALA A 41 -2.22 10.23 8.61
N LEU A 42 -3.05 9.97 9.62
CA LEU A 42 -2.72 9.06 10.73
C LEU A 42 -2.41 7.63 10.25
N TRP A 43 -2.77 7.26 9.02
CA TRP A 43 -2.45 5.95 8.46
C TRP A 43 -1.03 5.84 7.89
N HIS A 44 -0.34 6.96 7.61
CA HIS A 44 0.97 6.93 6.96
C HIS A 44 2.00 6.11 7.76
N ALA A 45 2.19 6.40 9.04
CA ALA A 45 3.17 5.68 9.87
C ALA A 45 2.68 4.27 10.27
N PRO A 46 1.46 4.08 10.83
CA PRO A 46 0.97 2.77 11.24
C PRO A 46 0.87 1.76 10.09
N GLY A 47 0.28 2.15 8.95
CA GLY A 47 0.16 1.25 7.80
C GLY A 47 1.50 1.03 7.09
N GLY A 48 2.30 2.10 6.97
CA GLY A 48 3.59 2.03 6.29
C GLY A 48 4.64 1.20 7.04
N TYR A 49 4.84 1.48 8.32
CA TYR A 49 5.85 0.78 9.12
C TYR A 49 5.45 -0.67 9.39
N ALA A 50 4.16 -0.95 9.59
CA ALA A 50 3.69 -2.32 9.79
C ALA A 50 4.00 -3.22 8.58
N MET A 51 3.68 -2.79 7.36
CA MET A 51 4.03 -3.59 6.17
C MET A 51 5.53 -3.80 6.04
N ARG A 52 6.33 -2.74 6.22
CA ARG A 52 7.79 -2.85 6.11
C ARG A 52 8.37 -3.81 7.16
N GLU A 53 7.82 -3.82 8.37
CA GLU A 53 8.22 -4.72 9.46
C GLU A 53 7.85 -6.17 9.15
N VAL A 54 6.61 -6.43 8.72
CA VAL A 54 6.13 -7.77 8.33
C VAL A 54 6.94 -8.36 7.17
N LEU A 55 7.40 -7.51 6.25
CA LEU A 55 8.20 -7.90 5.09
C LEU A 55 9.72 -7.86 5.36
N GLY A 56 10.17 -8.00 6.60
CA GLY A 56 11.59 -8.15 6.92
C GLY A 56 12.45 -6.89 6.75
N GLY A 57 11.84 -5.71 6.73
CA GLY A 57 12.55 -4.43 6.68
C GLY A 57 12.66 -3.81 5.29
N ALA A 58 11.66 -4.01 4.43
CA ALA A 58 11.54 -3.42 3.10
C ALA A 58 11.96 -1.94 3.07
N LYS A 59 12.79 -1.58 2.09
CA LYS A 59 13.52 -0.30 2.06
C LYS A 59 12.74 0.85 1.43
N ALA A 60 11.91 0.58 0.44
CA ALA A 60 11.17 1.61 -0.26
C ALA A 60 10.15 2.31 0.65
N ILE A 61 9.70 3.49 0.22
CA ILE A 61 8.57 4.14 0.84
C ILE A 61 7.30 3.46 0.35
N VAL A 62 6.39 3.16 1.28
CA VAL A 62 5.04 2.70 0.91
C VAL A 62 4.28 3.85 0.26
N PRO A 63 3.96 3.78 -1.06
CA PRO A 63 3.20 4.80 -1.75
C PRO A 63 1.77 4.87 -1.18
N SER A 64 1.15 6.04 -1.24
CA SER A 64 -0.18 6.20 -0.66
C SER A 64 -1.05 7.24 -1.33
N SER A 65 -2.35 6.98 -1.29
CA SER A 65 -3.41 7.95 -1.56
C SER A 65 -4.24 8.16 -0.28
N LYS A 66 -4.86 9.34 -0.15
CA LYS A 66 -5.88 9.58 0.87
C LYS A 66 -6.96 10.50 0.35
N LYS A 67 -8.20 10.30 0.76
CA LYS A 67 -9.36 11.03 0.26
C LYS A 67 -10.40 11.27 1.37
N LEU A 68 -11.22 12.31 1.21
CA LEU A 68 -12.49 12.48 1.93
C LEU A 68 -13.65 11.99 1.04
N GLY A 69 -14.57 11.21 1.60
CA GLY A 69 -15.76 10.75 0.88
C GLY A 69 -16.69 9.92 1.75
N GLY A 70 -17.93 9.74 1.30
CA GLY A 70 -18.95 8.94 2.00
C GLY A 70 -19.00 7.47 1.56
N PRO A 71 -20.06 6.74 2.00
CA PRO A 71 -20.26 5.33 1.69
C PRO A 71 -20.18 5.02 0.19
N GLY A 72 -19.44 3.96 -0.17
CA GLY A 72 -19.30 3.52 -1.56
C GLY A 72 -18.22 4.23 -2.37
N VAL A 73 -17.54 5.23 -1.80
CA VAL A 73 -16.45 5.92 -2.48
C VAL A 73 -15.33 4.96 -2.86
N ARG A 74 -14.78 5.16 -4.06
CA ARG A 74 -13.67 4.40 -4.62
C ARG A 74 -12.35 5.14 -4.49
N ILE A 75 -11.29 4.40 -4.20
CA ILE A 75 -9.93 4.92 -4.08
C ILE A 75 -8.93 4.01 -4.78
N ASP A 76 -8.12 4.60 -5.66
CA ASP A 76 -6.96 3.96 -6.25
C ASP A 76 -5.80 3.94 -5.27
N VAL A 77 -5.25 2.75 -5.02
CA VAL A 77 -4.05 2.56 -4.21
C VAL A 77 -2.85 2.38 -5.13
N PRO A 78 -1.94 3.36 -5.22
CA PRO A 78 -0.73 3.21 -6.03
C PRO A 78 0.19 2.15 -5.43
N ILE A 79 0.91 1.43 -6.28
CA ILE A 79 1.79 0.31 -5.92
C ILE A 79 3.19 0.54 -6.51
N THR A 80 4.23 0.25 -5.73
CA THR A 80 5.64 0.23 -6.16
C THR A 80 6.35 -0.99 -5.58
N HIS A 81 7.54 -1.33 -6.11
CA HIS A 81 8.36 -2.42 -5.57
C HIS A 81 8.80 -2.14 -4.13
N ILE A 82 8.87 -3.19 -3.29
CA ILE A 82 9.10 -3.07 -1.86
C ILE A 82 10.52 -2.61 -1.47
N ASP A 83 11.51 -2.94 -2.31
CA ASP A 83 12.93 -2.62 -2.04
C ASP A 83 13.47 -1.42 -2.81
N ALA A 84 12.83 -1.04 -3.92
CA ALA A 84 13.33 0.04 -4.79
C ALA A 84 12.19 0.71 -5.56
N SER A 85 11.89 1.94 -5.18
CA SER A 85 10.75 2.70 -5.72
C SER A 85 10.84 2.96 -7.23
N TYR A 86 12.02 2.88 -7.86
CA TYR A 86 12.17 3.13 -9.30
C TYR A 86 12.06 1.90 -10.20
N VAL A 87 11.77 0.71 -9.64
CA VAL A 87 11.57 -0.52 -10.41
C VAL A 87 10.28 -0.39 -11.24
N ARG A 88 10.45 -0.03 -12.51
CA ARG A 88 9.34 0.47 -13.34
C ARG A 88 8.31 -0.60 -13.69
N SER A 89 8.69 -1.88 -13.68
CA SER A 89 7.77 -2.99 -13.92
C SER A 89 6.67 -3.08 -12.85
N HIS A 90 6.90 -2.52 -11.66
CA HIS A 90 6.05 -2.64 -10.47
C HIS A 90 5.15 -1.43 -10.18
N PHE A 91 5.18 -0.39 -11.03
CA PHE A 91 4.18 0.69 -10.97
C PHE A 91 2.81 0.18 -11.35
N ASP A 92 1.92 0.02 -10.39
CA ASP A 92 0.56 -0.45 -10.64
C ASP A 92 -0.45 0.27 -9.72
N SER A 93 -1.73 -0.08 -9.83
CA SER A 93 -2.78 0.41 -8.95
C SER A 93 -3.83 -0.66 -8.69
N MET A 94 -4.43 -0.63 -7.50
CA MET A 94 -5.62 -1.42 -7.18
C MET A 94 -6.71 -0.51 -6.63
N GLU A 95 -7.91 -0.57 -7.24
CA GLU A 95 -9.07 0.18 -6.76
C GLU A 95 -9.74 -0.56 -5.60
N LEU A 96 -9.99 0.15 -4.50
CA LEU A 96 -10.67 -0.36 -3.32
C LEU A 96 -11.89 0.50 -2.95
N GLY A 97 -12.78 -0.08 -2.16
CA GLY A 97 -13.96 0.58 -1.59
C GLY A 97 -14.94 -0.43 -1.00
N LEU A 98 -15.75 0.03 -0.04
CA LEU A 98 -16.81 -0.75 0.60
C LEU A 98 -18.15 -0.08 0.33
N ASN A 99 -19.19 -0.87 0.07
CA ASN A 99 -20.48 -0.36 -0.41
C ASN A 99 -21.21 0.54 0.60
N ASP A 100 -20.99 0.35 1.90
CA ASP A 100 -21.65 1.11 2.98
C ASP A 100 -20.70 1.90 3.88
N ALA A 101 -19.42 2.03 3.49
CA ALA A 101 -18.37 2.69 4.27
C ALA A 101 -17.43 3.55 3.41
N PRO A 102 -16.71 4.52 4.02
CA PRO A 102 -16.89 4.97 5.41
C PRO A 102 -18.17 5.81 5.55
N ARG A 103 -18.90 5.63 6.65
CA ARG A 103 -19.95 6.57 7.08
C ARG A 103 -19.32 7.88 7.55
N ALA A 104 -20.15 8.89 7.79
CA ALA A 104 -19.70 10.26 8.09
C ALA A 104 -18.63 10.32 9.20
N ASP A 105 -18.82 9.57 10.29
CA ASP A 105 -17.92 9.60 11.46
C ASP A 105 -16.92 8.42 11.48
N GLU A 106 -16.67 7.80 10.33
CA GLU A 106 -15.78 6.65 10.18
C GLU A 106 -14.53 6.98 9.35
N MET A 107 -13.53 6.10 9.43
CA MET A 107 -12.38 6.12 8.54
C MET A 107 -12.10 4.70 8.04
N LEU A 108 -12.05 4.54 6.73
CA LEU A 108 -11.55 3.33 6.06
C LEU A 108 -10.04 3.46 5.91
N VAL A 109 -9.32 2.40 6.27
CA VAL A 109 -7.88 2.27 6.02
C VAL A 109 -7.60 0.98 5.25
N ALA A 110 -6.63 1.02 4.36
CA ALA A 110 -6.32 -0.09 3.47
C ALA A 110 -4.81 -0.28 3.29
N LEU A 111 -4.43 -1.53 3.04
CA LEU A 111 -3.11 -1.97 2.60
C LEU A 111 -3.31 -2.81 1.33
N VAL A 112 -2.35 -2.73 0.42
CA VAL A 112 -2.30 -3.53 -0.81
C VAL A 112 -0.90 -4.14 -0.92
N MET A 113 -0.83 -5.38 -1.39
CA MET A 113 0.40 -6.08 -1.71
C MET A 113 0.21 -6.83 -3.03
N THR A 114 1.28 -6.99 -3.80
CA THR A 114 1.31 -7.75 -5.05
C THR A 114 2.47 -8.71 -5.07
N THR A 115 2.33 -9.80 -5.81
CA THR A 115 3.34 -10.87 -5.93
C THR A 115 4.20 -10.75 -7.19
N GLY A 116 4.23 -9.58 -7.82
CA GLY A 116 4.98 -9.38 -9.04
C GLY A 116 4.67 -8.10 -9.82
N PRO A 117 5.24 -7.98 -11.03
CA PRO A 117 5.10 -6.81 -11.89
C PRO A 117 3.77 -6.79 -12.65
N ARG A 118 3.50 -5.70 -13.36
CA ARG A 118 2.40 -5.65 -14.35
C ARG A 118 2.53 -6.81 -15.35
N ILE A 119 1.40 -7.47 -15.64
CA ILE A 119 1.30 -8.69 -16.49
C ILE A 119 2.00 -8.53 -17.84
N HIS A 120 2.03 -7.33 -18.41
CA HIS A 120 2.69 -7.04 -19.69
C HIS A 120 3.75 -5.93 -19.58
N ALA A 121 4.51 -5.88 -18.47
CA ALA A 121 5.55 -4.88 -18.27
C ALA A 121 6.58 -4.87 -19.42
N ARG A 122 6.67 -3.73 -20.13
CA ARG A 122 7.51 -3.57 -21.33
C ARG A 122 8.00 -2.13 -21.57
N ALA A 123 8.06 -1.33 -20.50
CA ALA A 123 8.34 0.11 -20.55
C ALA A 123 9.78 0.48 -20.14
N GLY A 124 10.70 -0.49 -20.11
CA GLY A 124 12.08 -0.33 -19.64
C GLY A 124 12.17 0.11 -18.17
N GLY A 125 13.23 0.86 -17.83
CA GLY A 125 13.51 1.32 -16.47
C GLY A 125 14.36 0.34 -15.67
N LEU A 126 14.58 0.65 -14.39
CA LEU A 126 15.33 -0.21 -13.47
C LEU A 126 14.62 -1.57 -13.34
N ALA A 127 15.35 -2.66 -13.58
CA ALA A 127 14.88 -4.02 -13.39
C ALA A 127 15.09 -4.49 -11.94
N VAL A 128 14.30 -5.49 -11.51
CA VAL A 128 14.45 -6.10 -10.17
C VAL A 128 15.86 -6.64 -9.95
N SER A 129 16.45 -7.26 -10.97
CA SER A 129 17.81 -7.80 -10.93
C SER A 129 18.92 -6.74 -10.82
N GLU A 130 18.58 -5.45 -10.98
CA GLU A 130 19.51 -4.32 -10.92
C GLU A 130 19.39 -3.54 -9.61
N ILE A 131 18.53 -3.99 -8.69
CA ILE A 131 18.33 -3.34 -7.39
C ILE A 131 19.61 -3.40 -6.56
N LYS A 132 20.01 -2.25 -5.99
CA LYS A 132 21.08 -2.20 -4.99
C LYS A 132 20.56 -2.44 -3.57
N GLY A 133 19.36 -1.95 -3.27
CA GLY A 133 18.67 -2.21 -1.99
C GLY A 133 19.20 -1.39 -0.81
N GLU A 134 19.90 -0.29 -1.09
CA GLU A 134 20.54 0.54 -0.06
C GLU A 134 19.64 1.69 0.42
N ASP A 135 18.92 2.34 -0.50
CA ASP A 135 18.23 3.60 -0.27
C ASP A 135 16.70 3.54 -0.42
N GLY A 136 16.15 2.38 -0.81
CA GLY A 136 14.71 2.22 -1.09
C GLY A 136 14.26 2.83 -2.41
N LEU A 137 15.19 3.31 -3.23
CA LEU A 137 14.93 3.95 -4.51
C LEU A 137 15.44 3.10 -5.67
N ARG A 138 16.67 2.58 -5.60
CA ARG A 138 17.34 1.88 -6.70
C ARG A 138 18.05 0.59 -6.30
#